data_AF-A0A2N5U5C5-F1
#
_entry.id   AF-A0A2N5U5C5-F1
#
_cell.length_a   1.000
_cell.length_b   1.000
_cell.length_c   1.000
_cell.angle_alpha   90.00
_cell.angle_beta   90.00
_cell.angle_gamma   90.00
#
_symmetry.space_group_name_H-M   'P 1'
#
loop_
_entity.id
_entity.type
_entity.pdbx_description
1 polymer ?
#
loop_
_entity_poly.entity_id
_entity_poly.type
_entity_poly.pdbx_seq_one_letter_code
_entity_poly.pdbx_strand_id
1 'polypeptide(L)'
;MATAPSSLRKPSHLLFTQGPFDIKKQLPPNLLSTSSHGQFPCESSLLFHKEDSSAEILMKLRLQGYSSAQSSLLQDKIYFLLGQIIAWNLKTAPILFFDSQLNFPVAESKGYTNSIANMSGCWGFGIFIDKNKLPVTGPGGNTYKNLVVTTTHSDYKTHNKSVPLSGVK
;
A
#
# COMPACT_ATOMS: atom_id res chain seq x y z
N MET A 1 -4.32 -30.08 -27.54
CA MET A 1 -4.68 -28.65 -27.75
C MET A 1 -4.40 -27.91 -26.44
N ALA A 2 -3.43 -27.01 -26.43
CA ALA A 2 -3.11 -26.21 -25.25
C ALA A 2 -4.13 -25.07 -25.11
N THR A 3 -4.74 -24.96 -23.94
CA THR A 3 -5.63 -23.85 -23.56
C THR A 3 -4.89 -22.53 -23.63
N ALA A 4 -5.46 -21.56 -24.34
CA ALA A 4 -4.91 -20.21 -24.49
C ALA A 4 -4.73 -19.53 -23.11
N PRO A 5 -3.65 -18.77 -22.88
CA PRO A 5 -3.50 -17.97 -21.67
C PRO A 5 -4.61 -16.92 -21.60
N SER A 6 -5.35 -16.88 -20.48
CA SER A 6 -6.45 -15.94 -20.28
C SER A 6 -5.97 -14.50 -20.44
N SER A 7 -6.54 -13.76 -21.40
CA SER A 7 -6.24 -12.37 -21.74
C SER A 7 -6.78 -11.33 -20.74
N LEU A 8 -7.30 -11.77 -19.59
CA LEU A 8 -7.81 -10.87 -18.56
C LEU A 8 -6.62 -10.34 -17.75
N ARG A 9 -6.27 -9.07 -17.97
CA ARG A 9 -5.46 -8.26 -17.05
C ARG A 9 -6.22 -8.16 -15.73
N LYS A 10 -6.17 -9.20 -14.90
CA LYS A 10 -6.77 -9.17 -13.57
C LYS A 10 -6.08 -8.03 -12.79
N PRO A 11 -6.82 -7.01 -12.32
CA PRO A 11 -6.23 -6.03 -11.43
C PRO A 11 -5.65 -6.75 -10.23
N SER A 12 -4.38 -6.48 -9.93
CA SER A 12 -3.80 -6.82 -8.63
C SER A 12 -4.64 -6.17 -7.53
N HIS A 13 -4.83 -6.86 -6.42
CA HIS A 13 -5.61 -6.36 -5.30
C HIS A 13 -5.21 -4.93 -4.90
N LEU A 14 -6.23 -4.14 -4.52
CA LEU A 14 -6.02 -2.80 -3.97
C LEU A 14 -5.27 -2.94 -2.65
N LEU A 15 -4.02 -2.50 -2.64
CA LEU A 15 -3.19 -2.46 -1.45
C LEU A 15 -3.15 -1.02 -0.95
N PHE A 16 -3.81 -0.73 0.15
CA PHE A 16 -3.66 0.55 0.84
C PHE A 16 -2.35 0.55 1.60
N THR A 17 -1.71 1.71 1.66
CA THR A 17 -0.46 1.88 2.39
C THR A 17 -0.40 3.25 3.06
N GLN A 18 0.29 3.29 4.20
CA GLN A 18 0.67 4.51 4.88
C GLN A 18 2.13 4.42 5.33
N GLY A 19 2.91 5.47 5.15
CA GLY A 19 4.28 5.46 5.65
C GLY A 19 5.17 6.54 5.04
N PRO A 20 6.44 6.58 5.46
CA PRO A 20 7.44 7.46 4.88
C PRO A 20 7.92 6.95 3.52
N PHE A 21 8.00 7.85 2.55
CA PHE A 21 8.51 7.62 1.20
C PHE A 21 9.52 8.69 0.83
N ASP A 22 10.70 8.26 0.37
CA ASP A 22 11.74 9.14 -0.13
C ASP A 22 11.49 9.50 -1.61
N ILE A 23 11.36 10.78 -1.90
CA ILE A 23 11.08 11.30 -3.23
C ILE A 23 12.39 11.45 -4.00
N LYS A 24 12.71 10.44 -4.81
CA LYS A 24 13.99 10.37 -5.54
C LYS A 24 14.04 11.28 -6.76
N LYS A 25 12.90 11.45 -7.44
CA LYS A 25 12.84 12.20 -8.69
C LYS A 25 11.44 12.72 -8.96
N GLN A 26 11.33 14.00 -9.34
CA GLN A 26 10.10 14.54 -9.92
C GLN A 26 10.04 14.22 -11.42
N LEU A 27 8.85 13.84 -11.89
CA LEU A 27 8.58 13.59 -13.30
C LEU A 27 7.76 14.76 -13.89
N PRO A 28 7.74 14.92 -15.23
CA PRO A 28 6.94 15.97 -15.87
C PRO A 28 5.47 15.91 -15.44
N PRO A 29 4.86 17.05 -15.07
CA PRO A 29 3.48 17.08 -14.62
C PRO A 29 2.52 16.81 -15.80
N ASN A 30 1.40 16.16 -15.50
CA ASN A 30 0.31 15.96 -16.45
C ASN A 30 -0.80 16.97 -16.14
N LEU A 31 -0.76 18.10 -16.85
CA LEU A 31 -1.68 19.23 -16.70
C LEU A 31 -2.52 19.38 -17.97
N LEU A 32 -3.78 19.76 -17.77
CA LEU A 32 -4.58 20.31 -18.86
C LEU A 32 -4.14 21.76 -19.12
N SER A 33 -4.14 22.19 -20.38
CA SER A 33 -3.64 23.52 -20.80
C SER A 33 -4.31 24.70 -20.09
N THR A 34 -5.50 24.50 -19.52
CA THR A 34 -6.28 25.51 -18.82
C THR A 34 -6.26 25.37 -17.29
N SER A 35 -5.52 24.40 -16.74
CA SER A 35 -5.55 24.08 -15.31
C SER A 35 -4.18 24.21 -14.65
N SER A 36 -4.14 24.87 -13.50
CA SER A 36 -2.99 24.90 -12.58
C SER A 36 -2.89 23.65 -11.70
N HIS A 37 -3.92 22.79 -11.74
CA HIS A 37 -4.01 21.54 -11.01
C HIS A 37 -3.97 20.34 -11.96
N GLY A 38 -3.34 19.26 -11.52
CA GLY A 38 -3.24 18.03 -12.30
C GLY A 38 -2.44 16.98 -11.57
N GLN A 39 -1.89 16.01 -12.30
CA GLN A 39 -1.06 14.97 -11.69
C GLN A 39 0.40 15.39 -11.68
N PHE A 40 1.04 15.25 -10.53
CA PHE A 40 2.46 15.52 -10.34
C PHE A 40 3.18 14.21 -10.00
N PRO A 41 3.56 13.40 -11.02
CA PRO A 41 4.15 12.11 -10.80
C PRO A 41 5.58 12.22 -10.26
N CYS A 42 5.97 11.28 -9.40
CA CYS A 42 7.32 11.19 -8.85
C CYS A 42 7.81 9.73 -8.86
N GLU A 43 9.12 9.53 -8.78
CA GLU A 43 9.73 8.23 -8.52
C GLU A 43 10.13 8.13 -7.05
N SER A 44 9.81 7.00 -6.44
CA SER A 44 10.15 6.66 -5.07
C SER A 44 10.41 5.16 -4.97
N SER A 45 10.58 4.64 -3.76
CA SER A 45 10.76 3.22 -3.53
C SER A 45 10.23 2.80 -2.18
N LEU A 46 9.74 1.56 -2.13
CA LEU A 46 9.47 0.84 -0.90
C LEU A 46 10.75 0.12 -0.47
N LEU A 47 11.19 0.34 0.76
CA LEU A 47 12.37 -0.29 1.32
C LEU A 47 11.94 -1.34 2.35
N PHE A 48 12.52 -2.52 2.27
CA PHE A 48 12.29 -3.59 3.23
C PHE A 48 13.51 -4.48 3.41
N HIS A 49 13.64 -5.08 4.59
CA HIS A 49 14.73 -6.02 4.83
C HIS A 49 14.41 -7.37 4.18
N LYS A 50 15.42 -7.97 3.56
CA LYS A 50 15.32 -9.36 3.12
C LYS A 50 15.27 -10.26 4.37
N GLU A 51 14.39 -11.26 4.37
CA GLU A 51 14.42 -12.29 5.42
C GLU A 51 15.82 -12.91 5.52
N ASP A 52 16.31 -13.03 6.75
CA ASP A 52 17.62 -13.58 7.12
C ASP A 52 18.86 -12.78 6.66
N SER A 53 18.68 -11.52 6.23
CA SER A 53 19.78 -10.65 5.82
C SER A 53 19.61 -9.22 6.32
N SER A 54 20.73 -8.60 6.71
CA SER A 54 20.78 -7.16 7.00
C SER A 54 20.65 -6.30 5.73
N ALA A 55 20.53 -6.91 4.54
CA ALA A 55 20.42 -6.17 3.29
C ALA A 55 19.02 -5.61 3.09
N GLU A 56 18.98 -4.32 2.74
CA GLU A 56 17.77 -3.66 2.29
C GLU A 56 17.48 -4.00 0.82
N ILE A 57 16.25 -4.43 0.55
CA ILE A 57 15.69 -4.57 -0.78
C ILE A 57 14.90 -3.31 -1.11
N LEU A 58 15.16 -2.78 -2.29
CA LEU A 58 14.48 -1.63 -2.85
C LEU A 58 13.52 -2.07 -3.94
N MET A 59 12.22 -1.81 -3.73
CA MET A 59 11.19 -1.94 -4.76
C MET A 59 10.85 -0.56 -5.31
N LYS A 60 11.11 -0.33 -6.60
CA LYS A 60 10.78 0.94 -7.26
C LYS A 60 9.28 1.14 -7.34
N LEU A 61 8.83 2.36 -7.05
CA LEU A 61 7.45 2.78 -7.13
C LEU A 61 7.35 4.08 -7.94
N ARG A 62 6.26 4.21 -8.69
CA ARG A 62 5.82 5.50 -9.24
C ARG A 62 4.75 6.07 -8.31
N LEU A 63 4.92 7.30 -7.86
CA LEU A 63 3.93 8.00 -7.05
C LEU A 63 3.09 8.90 -7.96
N GLN A 64 1.78 8.94 -7.72
CA GLN A 64 0.86 9.85 -8.40
C GLN A 64 -0.10 10.46 -7.38
N GLY A 65 -0.13 11.79 -7.35
CA GLY A 65 -1.11 12.56 -6.58
C GLY A 65 -1.65 13.69 -7.45
N TYR A 66 -2.92 14.03 -7.24
CA TYR A 66 -3.53 15.19 -7.84
C TYR A 66 -3.25 16.41 -6.97
N SER A 67 -2.54 17.39 -7.51
CA SER A 67 -2.11 18.57 -6.75
C SER A 67 -1.90 19.78 -7.66
N SER A 68 -1.39 20.87 -7.09
CA SER A 68 -0.86 22.02 -7.83
C SER A 68 0.67 22.01 -7.81
N ALA A 69 1.32 22.84 -8.64
CA ALA A 69 2.78 22.99 -8.61
C ALA A 69 3.30 23.39 -7.23
N GLN A 70 2.55 24.22 -6.50
CA GLN A 70 2.93 24.73 -5.17
C GLN A 70 2.87 23.66 -4.06
N SER A 71 1.95 22.70 -4.20
CA SER A 71 1.71 21.63 -3.23
C SER A 71 2.28 20.29 -3.68
N SER A 72 3.09 20.28 -4.73
CA SER A 72 3.70 19.06 -5.28
C SER A 72 4.81 18.54 -4.37
N LEU A 73 5.03 17.22 -4.36
CA LEU A 73 6.08 16.60 -3.56
C LEU A 73 7.45 17.03 -4.10
N LEU A 74 8.32 17.53 -3.22
CA LEU A 74 9.66 17.99 -3.59
C LEU A 74 10.65 16.83 -3.66
N GLN A 75 11.58 16.91 -4.61
CA GLN A 75 12.70 15.96 -4.71
C GLN A 75 13.59 16.04 -3.46
N ASP A 76 14.24 14.92 -3.12
CA ASP A 76 15.20 14.79 -2.03
C ASP A 76 14.59 15.10 -0.65
N LYS A 77 13.28 14.84 -0.52
CA LYS A 77 12.54 14.89 0.75
C LYS A 77 11.85 13.57 1.03
N ILE A 78 11.67 13.30 2.32
CA ILE A 78 10.85 12.20 2.81
C ILE A 78 9.47 12.76 3.17
N TYR A 79 8.42 12.16 2.60
CA TYR A 79 7.04 12.49 2.92
C TYR A 79 6.35 11.30 3.55
N PHE A 80 5.50 11.56 4.54
CA PHE A 80 4.53 10.58 4.96
C PHE A 80 3.37 10.61 3.97
N LEU A 81 3.06 9.48 3.34
CA LEU A 81 2.01 9.35 2.34
C LEU A 81 0.98 8.33 2.79
N LEU A 82 -0.29 8.60 2.48
CA LEU A 82 -1.40 7.66 2.55
C LEU A 82 -1.93 7.45 1.13
N GLY A 83 -2.11 6.19 0.72
CA GLY A 83 -2.55 5.91 -0.64
C GLY A 83 -2.84 4.46 -0.96
N GLN A 84 -3.02 4.20 -2.25
CA GLN A 84 -3.34 2.91 -2.84
C GLN A 84 -2.26 2.51 -3.85
N ILE A 85 -1.62 1.37 -3.63
CA ILE A 85 -0.69 0.74 -4.56
C ILE A 85 -1.47 -0.13 -5.53
N ILE A 86 -1.25 0.10 -6.83
CA ILE A 86 -1.73 -0.74 -7.92
C ILE A 86 -0.51 -1.35 -8.61
N ALA A 87 -0.37 -2.67 -8.46
CA ALA A 87 0.73 -3.46 -9.00
C ALA A 87 0.26 -4.27 -10.21
N TRP A 88 0.19 -3.65 -11.38
CA TRP A 88 -0.19 -4.35 -12.61
C TRP A 88 0.66 -5.62 -12.80
N ASN A 89 0.05 -6.71 -13.28
CA ASN A 89 0.73 -7.95 -13.68
C ASN A 89 1.57 -7.75 -14.97
N LEU A 90 2.38 -6.70 -14.99
CA LEU A 90 3.24 -6.22 -16.06
C LEU A 90 4.64 -6.02 -15.48
N LYS A 91 5.68 -6.04 -16.31
CA LYS A 91 7.06 -5.76 -15.90
C LYS A 91 7.32 -4.26 -15.67
N THR A 92 6.35 -3.54 -15.12
CA THR A 92 6.40 -2.11 -14.84
C THR A 92 6.33 -1.87 -13.34
N ALA A 93 6.99 -0.81 -12.87
CA ALA A 93 6.91 -0.42 -11.46
C ALA A 93 5.43 -0.21 -11.02
N PRO A 94 5.04 -0.71 -9.84
CA PRO A 94 3.73 -0.41 -9.27
C PRO A 94 3.53 1.10 -9.09
N ILE A 95 2.27 1.52 -9.10
CA ILE A 95 1.90 2.93 -8.93
C ILE A 95 1.23 3.10 -7.56
N LEU A 96 1.75 3.99 -6.73
CA LEU A 96 1.07 4.49 -5.53
C LEU A 96 0.26 5.74 -5.89
N PHE A 97 -1.06 5.64 -5.81
CA PHE A 97 -1.95 6.79 -5.84
C PHE A 97 -2.13 7.31 -4.42
N PHE A 98 -1.53 8.46 -4.10
CA PHE A 98 -1.60 9.04 -2.76
C PHE A 98 -2.60 10.19 -2.70
N ASP A 99 -3.16 10.40 -1.51
CA ASP A 99 -4.01 11.54 -1.22
C ASP A 99 -3.14 12.76 -0.89
N SER A 100 -3.16 13.77 -1.76
CA SER A 100 -2.37 14.99 -1.59
C SER A 100 -2.82 15.84 -0.39
N GLN A 101 -4.01 15.64 0.17
CA GLN A 101 -4.47 16.35 1.37
C GLN A 101 -3.94 15.73 2.66
N LEU A 102 -3.44 14.49 2.59
CA LEU A 102 -3.03 13.69 3.74
C LEU A 102 -1.51 13.44 3.76
N ASN A 103 -0.75 14.15 2.92
CA ASN A 103 0.70 14.09 2.93
C ASN A 103 1.29 15.20 3.81
N PHE A 104 2.47 14.93 4.39
CA PHE A 104 3.25 15.96 5.07
C PHE A 104 4.74 15.64 4.98
N PRO A 105 5.59 16.67 4.90
CA PRO A 105 7.05 16.49 4.89
C PRO A 105 7.52 15.99 6.25
N VAL A 106 8.40 15.00 6.23
CA VAL A 106 9.02 14.40 7.44
C VAL A 106 10.42 14.96 7.64
N ALA A 107 11.25 14.90 6.59
CA ALA A 107 12.64 15.33 6.64
C ALA A 107 13.21 15.55 5.23
N GLU A 108 14.39 16.17 5.15
CA GLU A 108 15.24 16.09 3.95
C GLU A 108 15.82 14.67 3.85
N SER A 109 15.91 14.11 2.64
CA SER A 109 16.47 12.79 2.42
C SER A 109 17.96 12.76 2.78
N LYS A 110 18.67 13.87 2.54
CA LYS A 110 20.05 14.05 2.98
C LYS A 110 20.09 14.34 4.48
N GLY A 111 20.73 13.45 5.24
CA GLY A 111 20.90 13.60 6.69
C GLY A 111 19.84 12.86 7.52
N TYR A 112 18.89 12.19 6.89
CA TYR A 112 18.03 11.25 7.59
C TYR A 112 18.84 9.99 7.95
N THR A 113 19.21 9.84 9.22
CA THR A 113 20.11 8.77 9.69
C THR A 113 19.40 7.44 9.96
N ASN A 114 18.07 7.47 10.09
CA ASN A 114 17.28 6.27 10.36
C ASN A 114 16.90 5.60 9.04
N SER A 115 16.92 4.26 9.00
CA SER A 115 16.37 3.55 7.84
C SER A 115 14.85 3.72 7.81
N ILE A 116 14.29 4.02 6.63
CA ILE A 116 12.84 3.97 6.39
C ILE A 116 12.36 2.57 6.00
N ALA A 117 13.25 1.58 5.95
CA ALA A 117 12.89 0.21 5.63
C ALA A 117 11.88 -0.34 6.66
N ASN A 118 10.87 -1.06 6.18
CA ASN A 118 9.79 -1.63 7.00
C ASN A 118 8.92 -0.60 7.77
N MET A 119 9.06 0.70 7.52
CA MET A 119 8.26 1.74 8.19
C MET A 119 6.90 2.00 7.53
N SER A 120 6.70 1.53 6.30
CA SER A 120 5.41 1.59 5.60
C SER A 120 4.49 0.45 6.07
N GLY A 121 3.34 0.82 6.62
CA GLY A 121 2.24 -0.12 6.86
C GLY A 121 1.44 -0.31 5.59
N CYS A 122 1.01 -1.55 5.31
CA CYS A 122 0.12 -1.86 4.20
C CYS A 122 -1.08 -2.66 4.72
N TRP A 123 -2.27 -2.38 4.20
CA TRP A 123 -3.48 -3.16 4.43
C TRP A 123 -4.25 -3.26 3.12
N GLY A 124 -4.93 -4.38 2.89
CA GLY A 124 -5.70 -4.59 1.68
C GLY A 124 -6.88 -5.49 1.96
N PHE A 125 -7.99 -5.24 1.29
CA PHE A 125 -9.11 -6.17 1.33
C PHE A 125 -8.71 -7.42 0.54
N GLY A 126 -8.56 -8.55 1.25
CA GLY A 126 -8.47 -9.85 0.62
C GLY A 126 -9.72 -10.14 -0.20
N ILE A 127 -9.62 -11.02 -1.20
CA ILE A 127 -10.82 -11.50 -1.91
C ILE A 127 -11.65 -12.34 -0.94
N PHE A 128 -12.96 -12.09 -0.87
CA PHE A 128 -13.90 -13.05 -0.28
C PHE A 128 -13.90 -14.31 -1.13
N ILE A 129 -13.22 -15.35 -0.67
CA ILE A 129 -13.15 -16.63 -1.39
C ILE A 129 -14.28 -17.57 -0.99
N ASP A 130 -14.90 -17.35 0.17
CA ASP A 130 -15.96 -18.21 0.65
C ASP A 130 -16.89 -17.50 1.66
N LYS A 131 -18.16 -17.90 1.66
CA LYS A 131 -19.20 -17.38 2.54
C LYS A 131 -20.12 -18.52 2.97
N ASN A 132 -19.98 -18.96 4.20
CA ASN A 132 -20.78 -20.05 4.76
C ASN A 132 -21.65 -19.58 5.91
N LYS A 133 -22.86 -20.16 6.01
CA LYS A 133 -23.72 -20.02 7.17
C LYS A 133 -23.64 -21.31 7.98
N LEU A 134 -22.93 -21.29 9.10
CA LEU A 134 -22.77 -22.46 9.95
C LEU A 134 -23.83 -22.43 11.07
N PRO A 135 -24.62 -23.50 11.25
CA PRO A 135 -25.47 -23.63 12.42
C PRO A 135 -24.59 -23.79 13.67
N VAL A 136 -24.86 -23.00 14.70
CA VAL A 136 -24.21 -23.08 15.99
C VAL A 136 -25.27 -23.27 17.06
N THR A 137 -25.03 -24.24 17.94
CA THR A 137 -25.89 -24.47 19.11
C THR A 137 -25.31 -23.69 20.29
N GLY A 138 -26.05 -22.68 20.74
CA GLY A 138 -25.67 -21.90 21.91
C GLY A 138 -25.95 -22.65 23.22
N PRO A 139 -25.46 -22.11 24.36
CA PRO A 139 -25.82 -22.62 25.67
C PRO A 139 -27.34 -22.59 25.85
N GLY A 140 -27.92 -23.72 26.25
CA GLY A 140 -29.38 -23.87 26.40
C GLY A 140 -30.13 -24.45 25.18
N GLY A 141 -29.42 -24.94 24.16
CA GLY A 141 -30.02 -25.72 23.05
C GLY A 141 -30.63 -24.89 21.91
N ASN A 142 -30.53 -23.56 21.99
CA ASN A 142 -30.97 -22.68 20.90
C ASN A 142 -29.99 -22.75 19.72
N THR A 143 -30.52 -22.89 18.51
CA THR A 143 -29.71 -22.91 17.28
C THR A 143 -29.82 -21.58 16.53
N TYR A 144 -28.68 -21.01 16.14
CA TYR A 144 -28.60 -19.82 15.29
C TYR A 144 -27.55 -20.02 14.19
N LYS A 145 -27.61 -19.22 13.12
CA LYS A 145 -26.69 -19.33 11.98
C LYS A 145 -25.61 -18.26 12.09
N ASN A 146 -24.37 -18.68 12.31
CA ASN A 146 -23.21 -17.80 12.20
C ASN A 146 -22.85 -17.61 10.74
N LEU A 147 -22.65 -16.34 10.35
CA LEU A 147 -22.05 -16.02 9.07
C LEU A 147 -20.52 -16.11 9.22
N VAL A 148 -19.90 -17.03 8.51
CA VAL A 148 -18.45 -17.15 8.42
C VAL A 148 -18.03 -16.72 7.02
N VAL A 149 -17.07 -15.81 6.97
CA VAL A 149 -16.55 -15.25 5.74
C VAL A 149 -15.05 -15.54 5.70
N THR A 150 -14.59 -16.17 4.63
CA THR A 150 -13.17 -16.51 4.43
C THR A 150 -12.58 -15.55 3.42
N THR A 151 -11.51 -14.86 3.82
CA THR A 151 -10.74 -13.96 2.96
C THR A 151 -9.37 -14.56 2.65
N THR A 152 -8.93 -14.46 1.40
CA THR A 152 -7.53 -14.75 1.04
C THR A 152 -6.78 -13.44 0.92
N HIS A 153 -5.78 -13.26 1.78
CA HIS A 153 -4.87 -12.12 1.79
C HIS A 153 -3.57 -12.47 1.06
N SER A 154 -2.99 -11.49 0.37
CA SER A 154 -1.58 -11.53 0.00
C SER A 154 -0.82 -10.91 1.17
N ASP A 155 -0.40 -11.74 2.13
CA ASP A 155 0.26 -11.28 3.34
C ASP A 155 1.57 -10.56 3.00
N TYR A 156 1.62 -9.25 3.25
CA TYR A 156 2.85 -8.58 3.62
C TYR A 156 2.80 -8.38 5.14
N LYS A 157 3.10 -9.44 5.89
CA LYS A 157 3.32 -9.35 7.34
C LYS A 157 4.76 -8.96 7.56
N THR A 158 5.03 -7.68 7.82
CA THR A 158 6.24 -7.29 8.56
C THR A 158 6.11 -7.89 9.96
N HIS A 159 6.90 -8.93 10.25
CA HIS A 159 6.84 -9.65 11.51
C HIS A 159 7.07 -8.72 12.72
N ASN A 160 6.28 -8.97 13.78
CA ASN A 160 6.43 -8.53 15.18
C ASN A 160 6.08 -7.07 15.54
N LYS A 161 4.78 -6.80 15.70
CA LYS A 161 4.30 -5.99 16.83
C LYS A 161 3.31 -6.82 17.65
N SER A 162 3.82 -7.56 18.65
CA SER A 162 3.00 -8.01 19.76
C SER A 162 2.71 -6.80 20.66
N VAL A 163 1.51 -6.25 20.56
CA VAL A 163 0.97 -5.42 21.64
C VAL A 163 0.13 -6.34 22.51
N PRO A 164 0.56 -6.70 23.73
CA PRO A 164 -0.31 -7.40 24.66
C PRO A 164 -1.38 -6.41 25.13
N LEU A 165 -2.61 -6.59 24.67
CA LEU A 165 -3.76 -5.94 25.29
C LEU A 165 -4.18 -6.79 26.48
N SER A 166 -3.58 -6.53 27.66
CA SER A 166 -4.21 -6.88 28.93
C SER A 166 -5.19 -5.76 29.28
N GLY A 167 -6.49 -6.03 29.13
CA GLY A 167 -7.55 -5.18 29.65
C GLY A 167 -8.36 -5.96 30.66
N VAL A 168 -7.98 -5.84 31.93
CA VAL A 168 -8.80 -6.22 33.08
C VAL A 168 -10.03 -5.32 33.09
N LYS A 169 -11.22 -5.92 33.15
CA LYS A 169 -12.31 -5.53 34.05
C LYS A 169 -13.27 -6.70 34.22
#